data_AF-A0AA41HKL9-F1
#
_entry.id   AF-A0AA41HKL9-F1
#
_cell.length_a   1.000
_cell.length_b   1.000
_cell.length_c   1.000
_cell.angle_alpha   90.00
_cell.angle_beta   90.00
_cell.angle_gamma   90.00
#
_symmetry.space_group_name_H-M   'P 1'
#
loop_
_entity.id
_entity.type
_entity.pdbx_description
1 polymer ?
#
loop_
_entity_poly.entity_id
_entity_poly.type
_entity_poly.pdbx_seq_one_letter_code
_entity_poly.pdbx_strand_id
1 'polypeptide(L)' 'SLASAQVAALSSNAIGAIETADIVGLTTANVAALRSAQLVGLATAQVAALSTNQIAALSTAAVSGLTTNQIVALTT' A
#
# COMPACT_ATOMS: atom_id res chain seq x y z
N SER A 1 1.66 15.97 -3.98
CA SER A 1 1.92 14.52 -4.04
C SER A 1 3.24 14.25 -3.33
N LEU A 2 3.36 13.13 -2.61
CA LEU A 2 4.68 12.69 -2.14
C LEU A 2 5.51 12.29 -3.36
N ALA A 3 6.82 12.61 -3.36
CA ALA A 3 7.72 12.02 -4.33
C ALA A 3 7.79 10.50 -4.09
N SER A 4 7.86 9.69 -5.16
CA SER A 4 7.95 8.22 -5.07
C SER A 4 9.10 7.75 -4.17
N ALA A 5 10.23 8.47 -4.18
CA ALA A 5 11.36 8.22 -3.29
C ALA A 5 11.02 8.41 -1.80
N GLN A 6 10.15 9.36 -1.46
CA GLN A 6 9.71 9.58 -0.07
C GLN A 6 8.81 8.44 0.40
N VAL A 7 7.94 7.92 -0.46
CA VAL A 7 7.09 6.75 -0.15
C VAL A 7 7.92 5.50 0.14
N ALA A 8 8.96 5.26 -0.67
CA ALA A 8 9.86 4.12 -0.47
C ALA A 8 10.76 4.24 0.79
N ALA A 9 10.86 5.44 1.38
CA ALA A 9 11.61 5.72 2.60
C ALA A 9 10.78 5.59 3.88
N LEU A 10 9.45 5.46 3.77
CA LEU A 10 8.58 5.29 4.94
C LEU A 10 8.83 3.93 5.62
N SER A 11 8.86 3.93 6.94
CA SER A 11 8.89 2.71 7.74
C SER A 11 7.52 2.03 7.74
N SER A 12 7.49 0.72 8.00
CA SER A 12 6.23 -0.04 8.13
C SER A 12 5.32 0.54 9.21
N ASN A 13 5.87 1.02 10.33
CA ASN A 13 5.10 1.65 11.40
C ASN A 13 4.46 2.97 10.94
N ALA A 14 5.19 3.79 10.17
CA ALA A 14 4.64 5.03 9.61
C ALA A 14 3.52 4.73 8.61
N ILE A 15 3.66 3.67 7.79
CA ILE A 15 2.62 3.21 6.87
C ILE A 15 1.36 2.78 7.64
N GLY A 16 1.50 1.98 8.71
CA GLY A 16 0.37 1.54 9.52
C GLY A 16 -0.38 2.67 10.24
N ALA A 17 0.24 3.84 10.38
CA ALA A 17 -0.37 5.03 10.98
C ALA A 17 -1.16 5.92 10.00
N ILE A 18 -1.11 5.63 8.69
CA ILE A 18 -1.84 6.40 7.67
C ILE A 18 -3.35 6.15 7.80
N GLU A 19 -4.17 7.19 7.79
CA GLU A 19 -5.62 7.02 7.84
C GLU A 19 -6.14 6.37 6.56
N THR A 20 -7.22 5.58 6.64
CA THR A 20 -7.80 4.94 5.45
C THR A 20 -8.25 5.95 4.40
N ALA A 21 -8.67 7.14 4.81
CA ALA A 21 -9.01 8.25 3.92
C ALA A 21 -7.82 8.72 3.09
N ASP A 22 -6.62 8.78 3.69
CA ASP A 22 -5.39 9.18 3.00
C ASP A 22 -4.90 8.10 2.02
N ILE A 23 -5.16 6.82 2.31
CA ILE A 23 -4.86 5.71 1.40
C ILE A 23 -5.60 5.88 0.07
N VAL A 24 -6.88 6.26 0.11
CA VAL A 24 -7.68 6.52 -1.10
C VAL A 24 -7.07 7.66 -1.93
N GLY A 25 -6.43 8.64 -1.27
CA GLY A 25 -5.77 9.77 -1.92
C GLY A 25 -4.41 9.46 -2.58
N LEU A 26 -3.84 8.27 -2.38
CA LEU A 26 -2.55 7.91 -2.97
C LEU A 26 -2.65 7.76 -4.50
N THR A 27 -1.72 8.38 -5.22
CA THR A 27 -1.66 8.17 -6.68
C THR A 27 -1.14 6.76 -7.01
N THR A 28 -1.46 6.25 -8.21
CA THR A 28 -0.91 4.98 -8.70
C THR A 28 0.62 5.00 -8.77
N ALA A 29 1.23 6.16 -9.02
CA ALA A 29 2.69 6.32 -8.98
C ALA A 29 3.26 6.20 -7.56
N ASN A 30 2.54 6.68 -6.53
CA ASN A 30 2.93 6.45 -5.14
C ASN A 30 2.83 4.97 -4.78
N VAL A 31 1.76 4.30 -5.21
CA VAL A 31 1.54 2.88 -4.93
C VAL A 31 2.57 2.00 -5.64
N ALA A 32 2.91 2.30 -6.90
CA ALA A 32 3.95 1.61 -7.65
C ALA A 32 5.35 1.73 -7.02
N ALA A 33 5.58 2.76 -6.20
CA ALA A 33 6.85 2.96 -5.49
C ALA A 33 6.96 2.18 -4.18
N LEU A 34 5.86 1.59 -3.69
CA LEU A 34 5.86 0.78 -2.47
C LEU A 34 6.64 -0.51 -2.70
N ARG A 35 7.40 -0.92 -1.68
CA ARG A 35 8.08 -2.22 -1.63
C ARG A 35 7.38 -3.14 -0.64
N SER A 36 7.77 -4.41 -0.64
CA SER A 36 7.23 -5.43 0.27
C SER A 36 7.24 -4.99 1.75
N ALA A 37 8.31 -4.33 2.19
CA ALA A 37 8.42 -3.83 3.58
C ALA A 37 7.34 -2.81 3.95
N GLN A 38 6.96 -1.91 3.03
CA GLN A 38 5.85 -0.98 3.27
C GLN A 38 4.51 -1.70 3.21
N LEU A 39 4.34 -2.62 2.26
CA LEU A 39 3.09 -3.39 2.12
C LEU A 39 2.78 -4.21 3.38
N VAL A 40 3.76 -4.88 3.97
CA VAL A 40 3.57 -5.61 5.25
C VAL A 40 3.16 -4.67 6.39
N GLY A 41 3.51 -3.39 6.31
CA GLY A 41 3.10 -2.38 7.29
C GLY A 41 1.62 -1.96 7.19
N LEU A 42 0.92 -2.27 6.09
CA LEU A 42 -0.49 -1.93 5.94
C LEU A 42 -1.37 -2.82 6.83
N ALA A 43 -2.24 -2.21 7.62
CA ALA A 43 -3.34 -2.89 8.26
C ALA A 43 -4.36 -3.39 7.21
N THR A 44 -5.13 -4.42 7.54
CA THR A 44 -6.16 -4.98 6.64
C THR A 44 -7.22 -3.93 6.24
N ALA A 45 -7.57 -3.01 7.15
CA ALA A 45 -8.48 -1.91 6.84
C ALA A 45 -7.92 -0.92 5.81
N GLN A 46 -6.61 -0.69 5.81
CA GLN A 46 -5.95 0.15 4.80
C GLN A 46 -5.87 -0.57 3.45
N VAL A 47 -5.62 -1.89 3.46
CA VAL A 47 -5.64 -2.70 2.23
C VAL A 47 -7.04 -2.70 1.59
N ALA A 48 -8.09 -2.86 2.40
CA ALA A 48 -9.47 -2.81 1.93
C ALA A 48 -9.89 -1.41 1.40
N ALA A 49 -9.16 -0.36 1.76
CA ALA A 49 -9.41 1.00 1.27
C ALA A 49 -8.76 1.28 -0.10
N LEU A 50 -7.91 0.38 -0.61
CA LEU A 50 -7.28 0.56 -1.92
C LEU A 50 -8.32 0.44 -3.04
N SER A 51 -8.29 1.38 -3.98
CA SER A 51 -9.05 1.27 -5.23
C SER A 51 -8.45 0.22 -6.16
N THR A 52 -9.27 -0.29 -7.10
CA THR A 52 -8.84 -1.24 -8.13
C THR A 52 -7.63 -0.74 -8.93
N ASN A 53 -7.59 0.57 -9.24
CA ASN A 53 -6.48 1.18 -9.97
C ASN A 53 -5.18 1.19 -9.16
N GLN A 54 -5.26 1.43 -7.85
CA GLN A 54 -4.11 1.35 -6.95
C GLN A 54 -3.62 -0.09 -6.80
N ILE A 55 -4.53 -1.06 -6.65
CA ILE A 55 -4.17 -2.50 -6.61
C ILE A 55 -3.46 -2.91 -7.90
N ALA A 56 -3.97 -2.49 -9.06
CA ALA A 56 -3.35 -2.76 -10.36
C ALA A 56 -1.96 -2.11 -10.55
N ALA A 57 -1.64 -1.07 -9.78
CA ALA A 57 -0.34 -0.41 -9.81
C ALA A 57 0.73 -1.09 -8.94
N LEU A 58 0.35 -2.10 -8.13
CA LEU A 58 1.32 -2.85 -7.32
C LEU A 58 2.26 -3.68 -8.20
N SER A 59 3.55 -3.60 -7.92
CA SER A 59 4.54 -4.47 -8.57
C SER A 59 4.41 -5.91 -8.06
N THR A 60 4.78 -6.88 -8.90
CA THR A 60 4.77 -8.31 -8.52
C THR A 60 5.67 -8.60 -7.30
N ALA A 61 6.81 -7.92 -7.20
CA ALA A 61 7.72 -8.02 -6.06
C ALA A 61 7.12 -7.43 -4.76
N ALA A 62 6.26 -6.42 -4.88
CA ALA A 62 5.54 -5.88 -3.73
C ALA A 62 4.44 -6.87 -3.30
N VAL A 63 3.67 -7.41 -4.26
CA VAL A 63 2.60 -8.39 -4.01
C VAL A 63 3.13 -9.66 -3.34
N SER A 64 4.33 -10.14 -3.69
CA SER A 64 4.94 -11.30 -3.02
C SER A 64 5.26 -11.07 -1.53
N GLY A 65 5.25 -9.81 -1.08
CA GLY A 65 5.42 -9.45 0.33
C GLY A 65 4.11 -9.43 1.13
N LEU A 66 2.94 -9.56 0.51
CA LEU A 66 1.67 -9.51 1.24
C LEU A 66 1.51 -10.72 2.16
N THR A 67 0.99 -10.46 3.35
CA THR A 67 0.55 -11.51 4.28
C THR A 67 -0.78 -12.10 3.83
N THR A 68 -1.11 -13.31 4.30
CA THR A 68 -2.41 -13.94 4.01
C THR A 68 -3.60 -13.07 4.42
N ASN A 69 -3.53 -12.39 5.57
CA ASN A 69 -4.60 -11.52 6.05
C ASN A 69 -4.80 -10.31 5.13
N GLN A 70 -3.72 -9.76 4.58
CA GLN A 70 -3.81 -8.65 3.62
C GLN A 70 -4.37 -9.11 2.28
N ILE A 71 -4.02 -10.31 1.80
CA ILE A 71 -4.61 -10.89 0.59
C ILE A 71 -6.11 -11.09 0.77
N VAL A 72 -6.55 -11.62 1.93
CA VAL A 72 -7.98 -11.77 2.24
C VAL A 72 -8.71 -10.43 2.31
N ALA A 73 -8.01 -9.37 2.74
CA ALA A 73 -8.57 -8.02 2.81
C ALA A 73 -8.67 -7.31 1.46
N LEU A 74 -8.11 -7.86 0.38
CA LEU A 74 -8.30 -7.32 -0.97
C LEU A 74 -9.75 -7.55 -1.40
N THR A 75 -10.53 -6.48 -1.36
CA THR A 75 -11.87 -6.43 -1.94
C THR A 75 -11.80 -5.62 -3.23
N THR A 76 -12.36 -6.12 -4.32
CA THR A 76 -12.41 -5.42 -5.62
C THR A 76 -13.83 -5.16 -6.06
#